data_AF-A0AAV5WVI0-F1
#
_entry.id   AF-A0AAV5WVI0-F1
#
_cell.length_a   1.000
_cell.length_b   1.000
_cell.length_c   1.000
_cell.angle_alpha   90.00
_cell.angle_beta   90.00
_cell.angle_gamma   90.00
#
_symmetry.space_group_name_H-M   'P 1'
#
loop_
_entity.id
_entity.type
_entity.pdbx_description
1 polymer ?
#
loop_
_entity_poly.entity_id
_entity_poly.type
_entity_poly.pdbx_seq_one_letter_code
_entity_poly.pdbx_strand_id
1 'polypeptide(L)'
;PTFLPSRELQVIMKQSLIQLFEMEPNSEVVVYGISMKYAHINPISMLRLLAEAMIPSYCLSYLIFVLCAWKIRQKLRTYGSVTLSTKTEAMQRRFFVTLVFQNVLPLAVMSLPLSLLSTAMIGGMELDQLAVILAFFYFVLPIVQ
;
A
#
# COMPACT_ATOMS: atom_id res chain seq x y z
N PRO A 1 0.47 -6.60 -24.18
CA PRO A 1 1.42 -6.32 -23.08
C PRO A 1 0.90 -5.13 -22.25
N THR A 2 0.41 -5.40 -21.04
CA THR A 2 -0.53 -4.55 -20.28
C THR A 2 0.08 -3.26 -19.69
N PHE A 3 1.39 -3.03 -19.84
CA PHE A 3 2.13 -1.89 -19.29
C PHE A 3 3.05 -1.22 -20.32
N LEU A 4 2.61 -1.13 -21.58
CA LEU A 4 3.35 -0.36 -22.59
C LEU A 4 3.06 1.14 -22.38
N PRO A 5 4.07 1.97 -22.10
CA PRO A 5 3.88 3.41 -22.01
C PRO A 5 3.57 3.99 -23.39
N SER A 6 2.95 5.17 -23.44
CA SER A 6 2.75 5.93 -24.69
C SER A 6 4.10 6.17 -25.38
N ARG A 7 4.10 6.30 -26.72
CA ARG A 7 5.35 6.48 -27.51
C ARG A 7 6.19 7.67 -27.01
N GLU A 8 5.54 8.75 -26.61
CA GLU A 8 6.21 9.93 -26.06
C GLU A 8 6.89 9.64 -24.72
N LEU A 9 6.22 8.93 -23.81
CA LEU A 9 6.81 8.53 -22.55
C LEU A 9 7.95 7.51 -22.74
N GLN A 10 7.84 6.62 -23.72
CA GLN A 10 8.93 5.69 -24.07
C GLN A 10 10.21 6.42 -24.48
N VAL A 11 10.10 7.49 -25.27
CA VAL A 11 11.27 8.30 -25.67
C VAL A 11 11.91 8.97 -24.46
N ILE A 12 11.10 9.59 -23.59
CA ILE A 12 11.59 10.24 -22.38
C ILE A 12 12.29 9.22 -21.47
N MET A 13 11.65 8.08 -21.22
CA MET A 13 12.22 7.03 -20.37
C MET A 13 13.48 6.42 -20.97
N LYS A 14 13.52 6.21 -22.29
CA LYS A 14 14.72 5.72 -23.00
C LYS A 14 15.88 6.70 -22.88
N GLN A 15 15.62 8.00 -23.03
CA GLN A 15 16.65 9.04 -22.84
C GLN A 15 17.18 9.06 -21.40
N SER A 16 16.30 9.00 -20.39
CA SER A 16 16.72 8.93 -18.99
C SER A 16 17.54 7.67 -18.70
N LEU A 17 17.18 6.53 -19.30
CA LEU A 17 17.90 5.27 -19.09
C LEU A 17 19.28 5.27 -19.76
N ILE A 18 19.38 5.78 -21.00
CA ILE A 18 20.67 5.93 -21.71
C ILE A 18 21.62 6.84 -20.91
N GLN A 19 21.10 7.94 -20.36
CA GLN A 19 21.89 8.85 -19.53
C GLN A 19 22.33 8.20 -18.20
N LEU A 20 21.45 7.44 -17.56
CA LEU A 20 21.73 6.86 -16.24
C LEU A 20 22.71 5.68 -16.30
N PHE A 21 22.70 4.91 -17.40
CA PHE A 21 23.56 3.74 -17.58
C PHE A 21 24.70 3.95 -18.59
N GLU A 22 24.91 5.18 -19.05
CA GLU A 22 25.97 5.54 -20.02
C GLU A 22 25.97 4.66 -21.29
N MET A 23 24.78 4.27 -21.76
CA MET A 23 24.63 3.34 -22.89
C MET A 23 24.90 4.02 -24.23
N GLU A 24 25.29 3.23 -25.24
CA GLU A 24 25.39 3.74 -26.60
C GLU A 24 24.01 4.20 -27.13
N PRO A 25 23.92 5.38 -27.77
CA PRO A 25 22.65 6.02 -28.13
C PRO A 25 21.78 5.21 -29.11
N ASN A 26 22.36 4.22 -29.81
CA ASN A 26 21.67 3.40 -30.81
C ASN A 26 21.29 1.99 -30.31
N SER A 27 21.41 1.74 -29.01
CA SER A 27 20.97 0.48 -28.40
C SER A 27 19.45 0.30 -28.49
N GLU A 28 19.01 -0.91 -28.90
CA GLU A 28 17.60 -1.30 -28.89
C GLU A 28 17.15 -1.62 -27.45
N VAL A 29 16.78 -0.58 -26.71
CA VAL A 29 16.22 -0.72 -25.36
C VAL A 29 14.70 -0.59 -25.42
N VAL A 30 14.00 -1.63 -24.98
CA VAL A 30 12.55 -1.60 -24.75
C VAL A 30 12.32 -1.25 -23.30
N VAL A 31 11.67 -0.09 -23.06
CA VAL A 31 11.40 0.38 -21.71
C VAL A 31 9.95 0.12 -21.33
N TYR A 32 9.74 -0.65 -20.27
CA TYR A 32 8.45 -0.87 -19.64
C TYR A 32 8.39 -0.07 -18.35
N GLY A 33 7.33 0.71 -18.16
CA GLY A 33 7.16 1.44 -16.91
C GLY A 33 5.97 2.38 -16.89
N ILE A 34 5.73 2.92 -15.71
CA ILE A 34 4.60 3.78 -15.39
C ILE A 34 5.19 5.05 -14.77
N SER A 35 4.71 6.22 -15.17
CA SER A 35 5.18 7.48 -14.63
C SER A 35 4.19 8.07 -13.63
N MET A 36 4.73 8.68 -12.56
CA MET A 36 3.98 9.53 -11.63
C MET A 36 3.89 10.99 -12.12
N LYS A 37 4.90 11.48 -12.84
CA LYS A 37 5.05 12.90 -13.23
C LYS A 37 4.39 13.22 -14.57
N TYR A 38 4.46 12.30 -15.53
CA TYR A 38 3.94 12.51 -16.89
C TYR A 38 2.50 12.00 -17.05
N ALA A 39 1.67 12.23 -16.03
CA ALA A 39 0.33 11.66 -15.99
C ALA A 39 -0.63 12.21 -17.07
N HIS A 40 -0.30 13.38 -17.62
CA HIS A 40 -1.02 14.01 -18.71
C HIS A 40 -0.65 13.43 -20.09
N ILE A 41 0.49 12.76 -20.23
CA ILE A 41 1.02 12.21 -21.49
C ILE A 41 0.71 10.71 -21.63
N ASN A 42 0.50 10.01 -20.52
CA ASN A 42 0.23 8.58 -20.52
C ASN A 42 -1.16 8.26 -19.95
N PRO A 43 -2.06 7.63 -20.74
CA PRO A 43 -3.37 7.22 -20.24
C PRO A 43 -3.29 6.17 -19.12
N ILE A 44 -2.23 5.35 -19.10
CA ILE A 44 -1.91 4.40 -18.04
C ILE A 44 -0.94 5.06 -17.06
N SER A 45 -1.48 5.96 -16.24
CA SER A 45 -0.72 6.64 -15.20
C SER A 45 -0.88 5.94 -13.86
N MET A 46 0.18 5.94 -13.05
CA MET A 46 0.18 5.27 -11.75
C MET A 46 -0.91 5.85 -10.82
N LEU A 47 -1.17 7.16 -10.92
CA LEU A 47 -2.29 7.83 -10.25
C LEU A 47 -3.66 7.27 -10.64
N ARG A 48 -3.88 6.98 -11.92
CA ARG A 48 -5.14 6.43 -12.42
C ARG A 48 -5.33 4.99 -11.97
N LEU A 49 -4.27 4.19 -12.00
CA LEU A 49 -4.29 2.82 -11.51
C LEU A 49 -4.53 2.76 -9.99
N LEU A 50 -3.90 3.66 -9.22
CA LEU A 50 -4.18 3.86 -7.80
C LEU A 50 -5.66 4.20 -7.57
N ALA A 51 -6.19 5.18 -8.31
CA ALA A 51 -7.55 5.67 -8.14
C ALA A 51 -8.63 4.65 -8.54
N GLU A 52 -8.44 3.93 -9.64
CA GLU A 52 -9.45 3.02 -10.20
C GLU A 52 -9.36 1.60 -9.60
N ALA A 53 -8.18 1.11 -9.23
CA ALA A 53 -8.01 -0.26 -8.74
C ALA A 53 -7.79 -0.34 -7.23
N MET A 54 -6.93 0.52 -6.67
CA MET A 54 -6.55 0.43 -5.26
C MET A 54 -7.58 1.08 -4.34
N ILE A 55 -7.97 2.33 -4.60
CA ILE A 55 -8.93 3.03 -3.71
C ILE A 55 -10.23 2.23 -3.50
N PRO A 56 -10.91 1.70 -4.55
CA PRO A 56 -12.18 1.00 -4.34
C PRO A 56 -12.02 -0.31 -3.57
N SER A 57 -10.94 -1.05 -3.82
CA SER A 57 -10.67 -2.33 -3.15
C SER A 57 -10.33 -2.13 -1.67
N TYR A 58 -9.54 -1.10 -1.32
CA TYR A 58 -9.30 -0.74 0.08
C TYR A 58 -10.55 -0.20 0.77
N CYS A 59 -11.31 0.69 0.13
CA CYS A 59 -12.56 1.19 0.69
C CYS A 59 -13.53 0.06 1.01
N LEU A 60 -13.68 -0.91 0.10
CA LEU A 60 -14.56 -2.05 0.29
C LEU A 60 -14.09 -2.96 1.44
N SER A 61 -12.79 -3.24 1.53
CA SER A 61 -12.24 -4.11 2.58
C SER A 61 -12.38 -3.48 3.97
N TYR A 62 -12.08 -2.19 4.12
CA TYR A 62 -12.29 -1.48 5.39
C TYR A 62 -13.78 -1.37 5.76
N LEU A 63 -14.66 -1.16 4.77
CA LEU A 63 -16.11 -1.16 5.02
C LEU A 63 -16.59 -2.51 5.56
N ILE A 64 -16.20 -3.61 4.92
CA ILE A 64 -16.53 -4.97 5.37
C ILE A 64 -15.97 -5.20 6.78
N PHE A 65 -14.74 -4.80 7.05
CA PHE A 65 -14.13 -4.92 8.37
C PHE A 65 -14.92 -4.17 9.44
N VAL A 66 -15.29 -2.91 9.19
CA VAL A 66 -16.08 -2.09 10.13
C VAL A 66 -17.46 -2.69 10.36
N LEU A 67 -18.14 -3.16 9.31
CA LEU A 67 -19.44 -3.83 9.42
C LEU A 67 -19.35 -5.11 10.25
N CYS A 68 -18.33 -5.93 10.00
CA CYS A 68 -18.08 -7.16 10.77
C CYS A 68 -17.78 -6.84 12.24
N ALA A 69 -16.89 -5.88 12.51
CA ALA A 69 -16.56 -5.41 13.85
C ALA A 69 -17.80 -4.90 14.59
N TRP A 70 -18.66 -4.14 13.91
CA TRP A 70 -19.91 -3.63 14.48
C TRP A 70 -20.89 -4.76 14.80
N LYS A 71 -21.09 -5.71 13.88
CA LYS A 71 -21.96 -6.88 14.13
C LYS A 71 -21.44 -7.78 15.26
N ILE A 72 -20.13 -7.95 15.38
CA ILE A 72 -19.53 -8.69 16.50
C ILE A 72 -19.83 -7.98 17.82
N ARG A 73 -19.60 -6.67 17.90
CA ARG A 73 -19.92 -5.88 19.10
C ARG A 73 -21.40 -5.94 19.45
N GLN A 74 -22.29 -5.85 18.45
CA GLN A 74 -23.73 -5.94 18.66
C GLN A 74 -24.13 -7.33 19.18
N LYS A 75 -23.62 -8.41 18.57
CA LYS A 75 -23.90 -9.78 19.03
C LYS A 75 -23.37 -10.04 20.43
N LEU A 76 -22.16 -9.59 20.77
CA LEU A 76 -21.66 -9.70 22.14
C LEU A 76 -22.55 -8.97 23.14
N ARG A 77 -23.05 -7.78 22.79
CA ARG A 77 -23.94 -7.00 23.69
C ARG A 77 -25.34 -7.62 23.84
N THR A 78 -25.89 -8.23 22.79
CA THR A 78 -27.24 -8.82 22.81
C THR A 78 -27.28 -10.24 23.37
N TYR A 79 -26.28 -11.08 23.06
CA TYR A 79 -26.25 -12.50 23.46
C TYR A 79 -25.35 -12.77 24.67
N GLY A 80 -24.37 -11.90 24.96
CA GLY A 80 -23.47 -12.05 26.11
C GLY A 80 -24.20 -12.16 27.45
N SER A 81 -25.29 -11.41 27.61
CA SER A 81 -26.07 -11.39 28.86
C SER A 81 -27.13 -12.49 28.99
N VAL A 82 -27.51 -13.17 27.89
CA VAL A 82 -28.68 -14.08 27.88
C VAL A 82 -28.29 -15.54 27.61
N THR A 83 -27.28 -15.81 26.78
CA THR A 83 -26.97 -17.18 26.30
C THR A 83 -25.53 -17.63 26.53
N LEU A 84 -24.60 -16.74 26.88
CA LEU A 84 -23.18 -17.06 27.04
C LEU A 84 -22.75 -17.01 28.52
N SER A 85 -21.88 -17.93 28.90
CA SER A 85 -21.20 -17.87 30.20
C SER A 85 -20.34 -16.60 30.26
N THR A 86 -20.35 -15.92 31.41
CA THR A 86 -19.57 -14.70 31.67
C THR A 86 -18.08 -14.85 31.37
N LYS A 87 -17.55 -16.08 31.52
CA LYS A 87 -16.16 -16.42 31.17
C LYS A 87 -15.91 -16.41 29.66
N THR A 88 -16.83 -16.96 28.87
CA THR A 88 -16.74 -17.02 27.41
C THR A 88 -16.91 -15.64 26.78
N GLU A 89 -17.81 -14.81 27.30
CA GLU A 89 -17.98 -13.42 26.85
C GLU A 89 -16.70 -12.59 27.06
N ALA A 90 -16.10 -12.68 28.26
CA ALA A 90 -14.85 -11.99 28.57
C ALA A 90 -13.70 -12.44 27.66
N MET A 91 -13.63 -13.73 27.33
CA MET A 91 -12.64 -14.28 26.41
C MET A 91 -12.85 -13.75 24.97
N GLN A 92 -14.08 -13.78 24.46
CA GLN A 92 -14.40 -13.28 23.11
C GLN A 92 -14.11 -11.78 22.97
N ARG A 93 -14.40 -10.99 24.01
CA ARG A 93 -14.09 -9.57 24.03
C ARG A 93 -12.58 -9.31 23.97
N ARG A 94 -11.79 -10.04 24.74
CA ARG A 94 -10.32 -9.93 24.73
C ARG A 94 -9.76 -10.34 23.36
N PHE A 95 -10.23 -11.46 22.82
CA PHE A 95 -9.83 -11.94 21.50
C PHE A 95 -10.09 -10.90 20.41
N PHE A 96 -11.29 -10.31 20.39
CA PHE A 96 -11.63 -9.25 19.43
C PHE A 96 -10.71 -8.03 19.57
N VAL A 97 -10.43 -7.58 20.80
CA VAL A 97 -9.52 -6.44 21.05
C VAL A 97 -8.11 -6.76 20.54
N THR A 98 -7.58 -7.94 20.87
CA THR A 98 -6.26 -8.38 20.37
C THR A 98 -6.22 -8.39 18.84
N LEU A 99 -7.26 -8.92 18.20
CA LEU A 99 -7.35 -9.00 16.74
C LEU A 99 -7.39 -7.61 16.09
N VAL A 100 -8.06 -6.64 16.72
CA VAL A 100 -8.01 -5.24 16.27
C VAL A 100 -6.61 -4.66 16.41
N PHE A 101 -5.95 -4.86 17.55
CA PHE A 101 -4.57 -4.37 17.76
C PHE A 101 -3.58 -4.99 16.78
N GLN A 102 -3.68 -6.30 16.51
CA GLN A 102 -2.82 -7.01 15.58
C GLN A 102 -2.94 -6.47 14.14
N ASN A 103 -4.10 -5.92 13.77
CA ASN A 103 -4.27 -5.28 12.46
C ASN A 103 -3.80 -3.83 12.45
N VAL A 104 -4.07 -3.05 13.50
CA VAL A 104 -3.73 -1.63 13.58
C VAL A 104 -2.23 -1.40 13.75
N LEU A 105 -1.54 -2.28 14.47
CA LEU A 105 -0.15 -2.07 14.83
C LEU A 105 0.80 -2.16 13.61
N PRO A 106 0.68 -3.14 12.70
CA PRO A 106 1.39 -3.16 11.43
C PRO A 106 1.14 -1.91 10.57
N LEU A 107 -0.11 -1.43 10.51
CA LEU A 107 -0.50 -0.22 9.80
C LEU A 107 0.20 1.02 10.36
N ALA A 108 0.25 1.15 11.69
CA ALA A 108 0.93 2.26 12.36
C ALA A 108 2.44 2.24 12.11
N VAL A 109 3.08 1.07 12.27
CA VAL A 109 4.53 0.90 12.04
C VAL A 109 4.89 1.18 10.57
N MET A 110 4.05 0.78 9.61
CA MET A 110 4.26 1.04 8.18
C MET A 110 3.98 2.47 7.75
N SER A 111 3.10 3.20 8.44
CA SER A 111 2.73 4.56 8.06
C SER A 111 3.91 5.53 8.06
N LEU A 112 4.88 5.30 8.95
CA LEU A 112 6.08 6.13 9.12
C LEU A 112 7.04 6.03 7.92
N PRO A 113 7.55 4.84 7.53
CA PRO A 113 8.43 4.74 6.36
C PRO A 113 7.69 5.06 5.05
N LEU A 114 6.40 4.74 4.92
CA LEU A 114 5.60 5.09 3.74
C LEU A 114 5.44 6.60 3.57
N SER A 115 5.19 7.35 4.65
CA SER A 115 5.05 8.80 4.59
C SER A 115 6.37 9.50 4.29
N LEU A 116 7.48 9.04 4.89
CA LEU A 116 8.82 9.51 4.56
C LEU A 116 9.17 9.28 3.08
N LEU A 117 8.87 8.08 2.55
CA LEU A 117 9.13 7.78 1.16
C LEU A 117 8.23 8.58 0.21
N SER A 118 6.96 8.76 0.56
CA SER A 118 6.02 9.55 -0.23
C SER A 118 6.43 11.02 -0.31
N THR A 119 6.86 11.61 0.80
CA THR A 119 7.35 13.01 0.83
C THR A 119 8.66 13.16 0.05
N ALA A 120 9.58 12.21 0.17
CA ALA A 120 10.82 12.21 -0.62
C ALA A 120 10.58 12.07 -2.13
N MET A 121 9.63 11.21 -2.54
CA MET A 121 9.23 11.07 -3.95
C MET A 121 8.66 12.37 -4.52
N ILE A 122 7.82 13.07 -3.75
CA ILE A 122 7.25 14.37 -4.16
C ILE A 122 8.35 15.44 -4.22
N GLY A 123 9.31 15.40 -3.28
CA GLY A 123 10.45 16.31 -3.24
C GLY A 123 11.54 16.04 -4.28
N GLY A 124 11.45 14.94 -5.04
CA GLY A 124 12.46 14.57 -6.05
C GLY A 124 13.80 14.13 -5.46
N MET A 125 13.82 13.66 -4.21
CA MET A 125 15.03 13.17 -3.54
C MET A 125 15.40 11.78 -4.05
N GLU A 126 16.70 11.46 -4.05
CA GLU A 126 17.17 10.11 -4.37
C GLU A 126 16.67 9.11 -3.32
N LEU A 127 16.01 8.05 -3.78
CA LEU A 127 15.29 7.10 -2.94
C LEU A 127 16.18 6.00 -2.34
N ASP A 128 17.46 5.97 -2.70
CA ASP A 128 18.32 4.81 -2.45
C ASP A 128 18.49 4.54 -0.93
N GLN A 129 18.80 5.57 -0.15
CA GLN A 129 18.93 5.45 1.31
C GLN A 129 17.58 5.24 2.02
N LEU A 130 16.50 5.80 1.50
CA LEU A 130 15.16 5.68 2.08
C LEU A 130 14.55 4.29 1.81
N ALA A 131 14.90 3.67 0.68
CA ALA A 131 14.50 2.31 0.36
C ALA A 131 15.10 1.30 1.34
N VAL A 132 16.34 1.50 1.79
CA VAL A 132 16.99 0.66 2.82
C VAL A 132 16.25 0.76 4.16
N ILE A 133 15.85 1.98 4.55
CA ILE A 133 15.04 2.19 5.76
C ILE A 133 13.69 1.48 5.63
N LEU A 134 12.99 1.63 4.50
CA LEU A 134 11.74 0.93 4.23
C LEU A 134 11.92 -0.60 4.34
N ALA A 135 12.97 -1.15 3.74
CA ALA A 135 13.27 -2.58 3.77
C ALA A 135 13.48 -3.09 5.21
N PHE A 136 14.16 -2.31 6.05
CA PHE A 136 14.32 -2.64 7.47
C PHE A 136 12.98 -2.67 8.22
N PHE A 137 12.12 -1.66 8.04
CA PHE A 137 10.78 -1.66 8.64
C PHE A 137 9.93 -2.84 8.15
N TYR A 138 10.04 -3.19 6.86
CA TYR A 138 9.37 -4.36 6.28
C TYR A 138 9.86 -5.67 6.90
N PHE A 139 11.17 -5.79 7.17
CA PHE A 139 11.76 -6.96 7.81
C PHE A 139 11.33 -7.12 9.28
N VAL A 140 11.11 -6.02 10.00
CA VAL A 140 10.66 -6.05 11.41
C VAL A 140 9.18 -6.41 11.55
N LEU A 141 8.36 -6.22 10.53
CA LEU A 141 6.92 -6.51 10.59
C LEU A 141 6.50 -7.96 10.87
N PRO A 142 7.10 -9.01 10.25
CA PRO A 142 6.76 -10.39 10.62
C PRO A 142 7.13 -10.75 12.07
N ILE A 143 7.97 -9.94 12.74
CA ILE A 143 8.31 -10.11 14.18
C ILE A 143 7.21 -9.50 15.08
N VAL A 144 6.39 -8.62 14.52
CA VAL A 144 5.43 -7.77 15.23
C VAL A 144 3.98 -8.25 15.03
N GLN A 145 3.74 -9.18 14.09
CA GLN A 145 2.44 -9.81 13.80
C GLN A 145 2.23 -11.09 14.61
#